data_AF-A0A820ZLU3-F1
#
_entry.id   AF-A0A820ZLU3-F1
#
_cell.length_a   1.000
_cell.length_b   1.000
_cell.length_c   1.000
_cell.angle_alpha   90.00
_cell.angle_beta   90.00
_cell.angle_gamma   90.00
#
_symmetry.space_group_name_H-M   'P 1'
#
loop_
_entity.id
_entity.type
_entity.pdbx_description
1 polymer ?
#
loop_
_entity_poly.entity_id
_entity_poly.type
_entity_poly.pdbx_seq_one_letter_code
_entity_poly.pdbx_strand_id
1 'polypeptide(L)'
;QGQSWDGAYFRGIILQQHVIPFLRDPTNVLDTDEVTFLHDKAPCMKANATQHLLEDEGLKFWGNSIWPGNSPDMNPAENIGAIIKDKVEELMASEDRQNRYNYDILKTNIENTLKDLENDTDLFIDLLCSMKKRFDALKAAEGGHTKF
;
A
#
# COMPACT_ATOMS: atom_id res chain seq x y z
N GLN A 1 19.44 12.24 7.33
CA GLN A 1 18.19 13.00 7.49
C GLN A 1 17.10 12.21 6.80
N GLY A 2 16.01 11.88 7.51
CA GLY A 2 14.85 11.24 6.86
C GLY A 2 14.25 12.18 5.82
N GLN A 3 13.94 11.67 4.63
CA GLN A 3 13.17 12.44 3.65
C GLN A 3 11.72 12.50 4.12
N SER A 4 11.20 13.72 4.25
CA SER A 4 9.74 13.90 4.40
C SER A 4 9.10 13.60 3.05
N TRP A 5 8.08 12.74 3.05
CA TRP A 5 7.26 12.48 1.87
C TRP A 5 6.39 13.71 1.60
N ASP A 6 6.94 14.69 0.90
CA ASP A 6 6.16 15.82 0.40
C ASP A 6 5.40 15.45 -0.88
N GLY A 7 4.54 16.36 -1.33
CA GLY A 7 3.75 16.14 -2.55
C GLY A 7 4.61 16.01 -3.81
N ALA A 8 5.78 16.65 -3.87
CA ALA A 8 6.64 16.60 -5.05
C ALA A 8 7.35 15.24 -5.14
N TYR A 9 7.86 14.73 -4.03
CA TYR A 9 8.44 13.40 -3.93
C TYR A 9 7.40 12.32 -4.27
N PHE A 10 6.20 12.43 -3.71
CA PHE A 10 5.12 11.47 -4.00
C PHE A 10 4.77 11.44 -5.49
N ARG A 11 4.59 12.59 -6.13
CA ARG A 11 4.25 12.63 -7.57
C ARG A 11 5.42 12.23 -8.47
N GLY A 12 6.60 12.81 -8.27
CA GLY A 12 7.72 12.66 -9.19
C GLY A 12 8.53 11.37 -9.02
N ILE A 13 8.56 10.80 -7.81
CA ILE A 13 9.27 9.54 -7.54
C ILE A 13 8.25 8.40 -7.43
N ILE A 14 7.37 8.45 -6.42
CA ILE A 14 6.49 7.31 -6.12
C ILE A 14 5.52 7.03 -7.28
N LEU A 15 4.79 8.04 -7.76
CA LEU A 15 3.83 7.84 -8.84
C LEU A 15 4.53 7.66 -10.20
N GLN A 16 5.29 8.66 -10.65
CA GLN A 16 5.84 8.67 -12.01
C GLN A 16 6.89 7.59 -12.29
N GLN A 17 7.74 7.23 -11.30
CA GLN A 17 8.83 6.28 -11.55
C GLN A 17 8.49 4.85 -11.14
N HIS A 18 7.50 4.65 -10.27
CA HIS A 18 7.20 3.33 -9.72
C HIS A 18 5.76 2.89 -9.98
N VAL A 19 4.76 3.59 -9.41
CA VAL A 19 3.36 3.11 -9.46
C VAL A 19 2.80 3.14 -10.88
N ILE A 20 2.94 4.24 -11.61
CA ILE A 20 2.36 4.36 -12.96
C ILE A 20 3.00 3.34 -13.92
N PRO A 21 4.34 3.19 -13.99
CA PRO A 21 4.96 2.13 -14.79
C PRO A 21 4.51 0.73 -14.38
N PHE A 22 4.40 0.45 -13.07
CA PHE A 22 3.94 -0.85 -12.57
C PHE A 22 2.53 -1.18 -13.07
N LEU A 23 1.58 -0.25 -12.96
CA LEU A 23 0.18 -0.46 -13.37
C LEU A 23 -0.01 -0.58 -14.88
N ARG A 24 0.92 -0.05 -15.68
CA ARG A 24 0.88 -0.11 -17.14
C ARG A 24 1.59 -1.34 -17.72
N ASP A 25 2.30 -2.09 -16.90
CA ASP A 25 3.01 -3.29 -17.33
C ASP A 25 2.08 -4.51 -17.25
N PRO A 26 1.73 -5.16 -18.37
CA PRO A 26 0.85 -6.32 -18.38
C PRO A 26 1.45 -7.56 -17.69
N THR A 27 2.72 -7.53 -17.30
CA THR A 27 3.33 -8.58 -16.47
C THR A 27 3.07 -8.41 -14.98
N ASN A 28 2.69 -7.19 -14.55
CA ASN A 28 2.47 -6.84 -13.14
C ASN A 28 0.99 -6.83 -12.73
N VAL A 29 0.07 -6.76 -13.70
CA VAL A 29 -1.38 -6.69 -13.46
C VAL A 29 -2.11 -7.71 -14.32
N LEU A 30 -3.30 -8.12 -13.89
CA LEU A 30 -4.14 -9.08 -14.65
C LEU A 30 -4.66 -8.46 -15.95
N ASP A 31 -5.05 -7.20 -15.90
CA ASP A 31 -5.53 -6.43 -17.05
C ASP A 31 -5.24 -4.94 -16.83
N THR A 32 -4.44 -4.35 -17.72
CA THR A 32 -4.06 -2.93 -17.67
C THR A 32 -5.23 -1.99 -17.92
N ASP A 33 -6.27 -2.45 -18.61
CA ASP A 33 -7.46 -1.65 -18.89
C ASP A 33 -8.47 -1.68 -17.73
N GLU A 34 -8.44 -2.72 -16.89
CA GLU A 34 -9.35 -2.85 -15.74
C GLU A 34 -8.74 -2.45 -14.39
N VAL A 35 -7.42 -2.32 -14.30
CA VAL A 35 -6.74 -1.97 -13.05
C VAL A 35 -7.24 -0.63 -12.49
N THR A 36 -7.48 -0.61 -11.17
CA THR A 36 -7.88 0.61 -10.44
C THR A 36 -6.90 0.85 -9.30
N PHE A 37 -6.26 2.02 -9.28
CA PHE A 37 -5.35 2.41 -8.23
C PHE A 37 -6.11 2.86 -6.98
N LEU A 38 -5.78 2.27 -5.84
CA LEU A 38 -6.33 2.62 -4.52
C LEU A 38 -5.26 3.29 -3.68
N HIS A 39 -5.58 4.44 -3.09
CA HIS A 39 -4.70 5.15 -2.16
C HIS A 39 -5.51 5.83 -1.04
N ASP A 40 -4.86 6.15 0.08
CA ASP A 40 -5.53 6.80 1.22
C ASP A 40 -5.70 8.34 1.01
N LYS A 41 -6.14 9.04 2.07
CA LYS A 41 -6.32 10.50 2.06
C LYS A 41 -5.20 11.27 2.77
N ALA A 42 -3.98 10.71 2.83
CA ALA A 42 -2.82 11.44 3.31
C ALA A 42 -2.64 12.76 2.53
N PRO A 43 -2.10 13.83 3.14
CA PRO A 43 -2.07 15.16 2.53
C PRO A 43 -1.48 15.22 1.12
N CYS A 44 -0.42 14.45 0.83
CA CYS A 44 0.19 14.40 -0.49
C CYS A 44 -0.65 13.64 -1.52
N MET A 45 -1.44 12.65 -1.10
CA MET A 45 -2.27 11.82 -1.97
C MET A 45 -3.59 12.52 -2.34
N LYS A 46 -4.23 13.19 -1.37
CA LYS A 46 -5.49 13.93 -1.59
C LYS A 46 -5.32 15.30 -2.27
N ALA A 47 -4.09 15.78 -2.44
CA ALA A 47 -3.84 17.09 -3.03
C ALA A 47 -4.37 17.16 -4.48
N ASN A 48 -4.99 18.29 -4.87
CA ASN A 48 -5.53 18.46 -6.23
C ASN A 48 -4.48 18.20 -7.32
N ALA A 49 -3.24 18.64 -7.11
CA ALA A 49 -2.15 18.38 -8.05
C ALA A 49 -1.85 16.88 -8.25
N THR A 50 -2.08 16.05 -7.23
CA THR A 50 -1.91 14.61 -7.31
C THR A 50 -3.11 13.96 -8.00
N GLN A 51 -4.34 14.40 -7.69
CA GLN A 51 -5.55 13.92 -8.35
C GLN A 51 -5.51 14.23 -9.86
N HIS A 52 -5.19 15.47 -10.25
CA HIS A 52 -5.05 15.85 -11.65
C HIS A 52 -3.93 15.07 -12.36
N LEU A 53 -2.80 14.79 -11.70
CA LEU A 53 -1.75 13.96 -12.30
C LEU A 53 -2.26 12.55 -12.64
N LEU A 54 -3.02 11.93 -11.74
CA LEU A 54 -3.58 10.59 -11.99
C LEU A 54 -4.61 10.60 -13.13
N GLU A 55 -5.42 11.67 -13.21
CA GLU A 55 -6.38 11.91 -14.30
C GLU A 55 -5.68 12.15 -15.65
N ASP A 56 -4.65 13.00 -15.68
CA ASP A 56 -3.87 13.34 -16.88
C ASP A 56 -3.12 12.11 -17.41
N GLU A 57 -2.69 11.22 -16.52
CA GLU A 57 -2.08 9.92 -16.86
C GLU A 57 -3.13 8.86 -17.26
N GLY A 58 -4.42 9.20 -17.25
CA GLY A 58 -5.52 8.33 -17.68
C GLY A 58 -5.74 7.12 -16.77
N LEU A 59 -5.27 7.17 -15.52
CA LEU A 59 -5.46 6.07 -14.58
C LEU A 59 -6.89 6.04 -14.03
N LYS A 60 -7.45 4.84 -13.87
CA LYS A 60 -8.61 4.63 -13.01
C LYS A 60 -8.13 4.61 -11.56
N PHE A 61 -8.71 5.42 -10.69
CA PHE A 61 -8.34 5.44 -9.28
C PHE A 61 -9.50 5.85 -8.38
N TRP A 62 -9.41 5.49 -7.10
CA TRP A 62 -10.38 5.90 -6.09
C TRP A 62 -9.98 7.25 -5.48
N GLY A 63 -10.44 8.32 -6.14
CA GLY A 63 -10.14 9.68 -5.72
C GLY A 63 -10.90 10.14 -4.47
N ASN A 64 -10.75 11.42 -4.17
CA ASN A 64 -11.29 12.05 -2.96
C ASN A 64 -12.80 11.92 -2.75
N SER A 65 -13.58 11.67 -3.81
CA SER A 65 -15.03 11.48 -3.76
C SER A 65 -15.46 10.05 -3.43
N ILE A 66 -14.58 9.06 -3.60
CA ILE A 66 -14.88 7.64 -3.43
C ILE A 66 -14.33 7.13 -2.11
N TRP A 67 -13.04 7.38 -1.82
CA TRP A 67 -12.43 6.86 -0.60
C TRP A 67 -12.81 7.70 0.63
N PRO A 68 -13.37 7.09 1.69
CA PRO A 68 -13.67 7.80 2.92
C PRO A 68 -12.39 8.18 3.68
N GLY A 69 -12.44 9.31 4.39
CA GLY A 69 -11.34 9.70 5.27
C GLY A 69 -11.37 8.88 6.56
N ASN A 70 -10.19 8.58 7.12
CA ASN A 70 -10.04 7.85 8.39
C ASN A 70 -10.63 6.43 8.38
N SER A 71 -10.50 5.70 7.27
CA SER A 71 -11.00 4.32 7.14
C SER A 71 -9.87 3.32 6.84
N PRO A 72 -8.90 3.15 7.77
CA PRO A 72 -7.84 2.16 7.60
C PRO A 72 -8.40 0.72 7.56
N ASP A 73 -9.52 0.46 8.24
CA ASP A 73 -10.21 -0.83 8.28
C ASP A 73 -10.73 -1.29 6.90
N MET A 74 -10.88 -0.36 5.96
CA MET A 74 -11.24 -0.64 4.57
C MET A 74 -10.05 -0.99 3.67
N ASN A 75 -8.82 -0.59 4.03
CA ASN A 75 -7.64 -0.73 3.18
C ASN A 75 -6.89 -2.04 3.46
N PRO A 76 -6.90 -3.03 2.55
CA PRO A 76 -6.13 -4.26 2.75
C PRO A 76 -4.62 -4.05 2.86
N ALA A 77 -4.10 -2.93 2.36
CA ALA A 77 -2.67 -2.61 2.46
C ALA A 77 -2.21 -2.40 3.91
N GLU A 78 -3.12 -2.03 4.84
CA GLU A 78 -2.78 -1.96 6.26
C GLU A 78 -2.38 -3.33 6.82
N ASN A 79 -3.00 -4.40 6.32
CA ASN A 79 -2.64 -5.77 6.71
C ASN A 79 -1.28 -6.18 6.13
N ILE A 80 -0.93 -5.71 4.93
CA ILE A 80 0.41 -5.94 4.37
C ILE A 80 1.47 -5.32 5.29
N GLY A 81 1.24 -4.11 5.78
CA GLY A 81 2.13 -3.46 6.74
C GLY A 81 2.35 -4.29 8.01
N ALA A 82 1.26 -4.83 8.59
CA ALA A 82 1.35 -5.72 9.74
C ALA A 82 2.11 -7.03 9.42
N ILE A 83 1.84 -7.66 8.28
CA ILE A 83 2.52 -8.89 7.84
C ILE A 83 4.03 -8.66 7.67
N ILE A 84 4.42 -7.56 7.00
CA ILE A 84 5.84 -7.21 6.82
C ILE A 84 6.48 -6.98 8.19
N LYS A 85 5.83 -6.21 9.07
CA LYS A 85 6.35 -5.93 10.41
C LYS A 85 6.59 -7.22 11.19
N ASP A 86 5.62 -8.13 11.23
CA ASP A 86 5.72 -9.36 12.02
C ASP A 86 6.82 -10.28 11.48
N LYS A 87 6.93 -10.43 10.15
CA LYS A 87 8.03 -11.18 9.51
C LYS A 87 9.41 -10.56 9.82
N VAL A 88 9.53 -9.24 9.74
CA VAL A 88 10.78 -8.53 10.05
C VAL A 88 11.11 -8.67 11.54
N GLU A 89 10.14 -8.59 12.44
CA GLU A 89 10.34 -8.77 13.88
C GLU A 89 10.86 -10.18 14.21
N GLU A 90 10.34 -11.22 13.55
CA GLU A 90 10.86 -12.59 13.68
C GLU A 90 12.32 -12.70 13.22
N LEU A 91 12.66 -12.11 12.06
CA LEU A 91 14.03 -12.07 11.56
C LEU A 91 14.95 -11.35 12.54
N MET A 92 14.58 -10.15 13.00
CA MET A 92 15.36 -9.37 13.96
C MET A 92 15.49 -10.05 15.34
N ALA A 93 14.50 -10.85 15.74
CA ALA A 93 14.58 -11.66 16.96
C ALA A 93 15.56 -12.83 16.82
N SER A 94 15.79 -13.33 15.61
CA SER A 94 16.77 -14.39 15.32
C SER A 94 18.22 -13.87 15.22
N GLU A 95 18.40 -12.56 14.98
CA GLU A 95 19.70 -11.91 14.94
C GLU A 95 20.43 -11.94 16.29
N ASP A 96 21.76 -11.91 16.23
CA ASP A 96 22.58 -11.74 17.43
C ASP A 96 22.37 -10.37 18.10
N ARG A 97 22.84 -10.23 19.34
CA ARG A 97 22.58 -9.03 20.15
C ARG A 97 23.09 -7.74 19.51
N GLN A 98 24.16 -7.80 18.72
CA GLN A 98 24.75 -6.64 18.06
C GLN A 98 23.98 -6.28 16.78
N ASN A 99 23.52 -7.28 16.04
CA ASN A 99 22.78 -7.12 14.80
C ASN A 99 21.31 -6.74 15.02
N ARG A 100 20.69 -7.18 16.12
CA ARG A 100 19.27 -6.92 16.43
C ARG A 100 18.86 -5.45 16.44
N TYR A 101 19.80 -4.53 16.70
CA TYR A 101 19.54 -3.09 16.75
C TYR A 101 20.29 -2.32 15.66
N ASN A 102 20.81 -3.04 14.66
CA ASN A 102 21.55 -2.46 13.56
C ASN A 102 20.60 -2.01 12.44
N TYR A 103 20.75 -0.77 11.99
CA TYR A 103 19.94 -0.17 10.93
C TYR A 103 20.10 -0.86 9.58
N ASP A 104 21.33 -1.23 9.20
CA ASP A 104 21.60 -1.88 7.93
C ASP A 104 21.01 -3.29 7.90
N ILE A 105 21.09 -4.01 9.03
CA ILE A 105 20.44 -5.33 9.17
C ILE A 105 18.92 -5.20 9.09
N LEU A 106 18.32 -4.21 9.77
CA LEU A 106 16.89 -3.93 9.63
C LEU A 106 16.50 -3.65 8.18
N LYS A 107 17.28 -2.82 7.47
CA LYS A 107 17.03 -2.50 6.05
C LYS A 107 17.12 -3.76 5.19
N THR A 108 18.15 -4.57 5.36
CA THR A 108 18.32 -5.83 4.62
C THR A 108 17.18 -6.81 4.92
N ASN A 109 16.74 -6.94 6.17
CA ASN A 109 15.64 -7.83 6.54
C ASN A 109 14.29 -7.34 5.98
N ILE A 110 14.07 -6.03 5.90
CA ILE A 110 12.91 -5.46 5.18
C ILE A 110 12.98 -5.79 3.69
N GLU A 111 14.12 -5.57 3.03
CA GLU A 111 14.31 -5.86 1.60
C GLU A 111 14.09 -7.35 1.29
N ASN A 112 14.63 -8.24 2.10
CA ASN A 112 14.43 -9.69 1.97
C ASN A 112 12.96 -10.07 2.16
N THR A 113 12.30 -9.51 3.18
CA THR A 113 10.88 -9.77 3.44
C THR A 113 10.00 -9.32 2.26
N LEU A 114 10.28 -8.14 1.71
CA LEU A 114 9.54 -7.62 0.54
C LEU A 114 9.75 -8.51 -0.68
N LYS A 115 10.99 -8.96 -0.92
CA LYS A 115 11.32 -9.86 -2.03
C LYS A 115 10.68 -11.24 -1.88
N ASP A 116 10.61 -11.77 -0.67
CA ASP A 116 9.94 -13.06 -0.41
C ASP A 116 8.42 -12.93 -0.63
N LEU A 117 7.84 -11.78 -0.28
CA LEU A 117 6.42 -11.50 -0.47
C LEU A 117 6.03 -11.21 -1.92
N GLU A 118 6.96 -10.73 -2.77
CA GLU A 118 6.65 -10.28 -4.14
C GLU A 118 5.99 -11.38 -4.99
N ASN A 119 6.27 -12.64 -4.68
CA ASN A 119 5.76 -13.81 -5.39
C ASN A 119 4.60 -14.53 -4.65
N ASP A 120 4.15 -14.03 -3.50
CA ASP A 120 3.05 -14.61 -2.72
C ASP A 120 1.69 -14.11 -3.26
N THR A 121 1.34 -14.59 -4.45
CA THR A 121 0.10 -14.18 -5.14
C THR A 121 -1.15 -14.55 -4.35
N ASP A 122 -1.13 -15.66 -3.62
CA ASP A 122 -2.27 -16.12 -2.84
C ASP A 122 -2.58 -15.13 -1.69
N LEU A 123 -1.54 -14.65 -0.99
CA LEU A 123 -1.70 -13.61 0.01
C LEU A 123 -2.35 -12.35 -0.56
N PHE A 124 -1.86 -11.85 -1.71
CA PHE A 124 -2.42 -10.64 -2.32
C PHE A 124 -3.86 -10.84 -2.79
N ILE A 125 -4.19 -12.00 -3.36
CA ILE A 125 -5.55 -12.35 -3.76
C ILE A 125 -6.47 -12.37 -2.54
N ASP A 126 -6.07 -13.03 -1.46
CA ASP A 126 -6.87 -13.12 -0.24
C ASP A 126 -7.12 -11.74 0.39
N LEU A 127 -6.11 -10.86 0.39
CA LEU A 127 -6.23 -9.49 0.85
C LEU A 127 -7.22 -8.68 0.00
N LEU A 128 -7.15 -8.78 -1.33
CA LEU A 128 -8.08 -8.10 -2.24
C LEU A 128 -9.50 -8.66 -2.08
N CYS A 129 -9.67 -9.99 -2.01
CA CYS A 129 -10.96 -10.62 -1.78
C CYS A 129 -11.54 -10.26 -0.39
N SER A 130 -10.70 -9.91 0.58
CA SER A 130 -11.15 -9.44 1.89
C SER A 130 -11.90 -8.10 1.83
N MET A 131 -11.66 -7.26 0.80
CA MET A 131 -12.33 -5.96 0.65
C MET A 131 -13.85 -6.07 0.68
N LYS A 132 -14.39 -7.12 0.05
CA LYS A 132 -15.85 -7.35 0.07
C LYS A 132 -16.36 -7.51 1.50
N LYS A 133 -15.69 -8.32 2.32
CA LYS A 133 -16.09 -8.57 3.72
C LYS A 133 -15.97 -7.30 4.56
N ARG A 134 -14.95 -6.46 4.31
CA ARG A 134 -14.77 -5.16 4.95
C ARG A 134 -15.93 -4.22 4.64
N PHE A 135 -16.33 -4.13 3.37
CA PHE A 135 -17.48 -3.30 2.96
C PHE A 135 -18.81 -3.81 3.52
N ASP A 136 -19.00 -5.14 3.55
CA ASP A 136 -20.20 -5.72 4.16
C ASP A 136 -20.27 -5.41 5.67
N ALA A 137 -19.13 -5.48 6.38
CA ALA A 137 -19.06 -5.11 7.79
C ALA A 137 -19.30 -3.62 8.03
N LEU A 138 -18.77 -2.75 7.18
CA LEU A 138 -19.02 -1.31 7.26
C LEU A 138 -20.51 -0.98 7.06
N LYS A 139 -21.15 -1.64 6.09
CA LYS A 139 -22.60 -1.51 5.87
C LYS A 139 -23.40 -1.97 7.07
N ALA A 140 -23.05 -3.11 7.66
CA ALA A 140 -23.70 -3.63 8.86
C ALA A 140 -23.48 -2.73 10.09
N ALA A 141 -22.37 -2.01 10.14
CA ALA A 141 -22.06 -1.01 11.16
C ALA A 141 -22.63 0.39 10.86
N GLU A 142 -23.41 0.55 9.78
CA GLU A 142 -23.97 1.84 9.33
C GLU A 142 -22.90 2.95 9.18
N GLY A 143 -21.69 2.57 8.75
CA GLY A 143 -20.55 3.48 8.61
C GLY A 143 -19.70 3.65 9.88
N GLY A 144 -20.00 2.94 10.97
CA GLY A 144 -19.19 2.87 12.18
C GLY A 144 -17.91 2.04 12.02
N HIS A 145 -17.03 2.10 13.02
CA HIS A 145 -15.78 1.34 13.04
C HIS A 145 -16.01 -0.18 12.99
N THR A 146 -15.21 -0.88 12.20
CA THR A 146 -15.24 -2.34 12.09
C THR A 146 -14.04 -2.97 12.83
N LYS A 147 -14.00 -4.32 12.88
CA LYS A 147 -12.91 -5.09 13.49
C LYS A 147 -11.75 -5.38 12.52
N PHE A 148 -11.85 -4.87 11.30
CA PHE A 148 -10.91 -5.14 10.21
C PHE A 148 -9.68 -4.24 10.23
#